data_AF-Q22YH2-F1
#
_entry.id   AF-Q22YH2-F1
#
_cell.length_a   1.000
_cell.length_b   1.000
_cell.length_c   1.000
_cell.angle_alpha   90.00
_cell.angle_beta   90.00
_cell.angle_gamma   90.00
#
_symmetry.space_group_name_H-M   'P 1'
#
loop_
_entity.id
_entity.type
_entity.pdbx_description
1 polymer ?
#
loop_
_entity_poly.entity_id
_entity_poly.type
_entity_poly.pdbx_seq_one_letter_code
_entity_poly.pdbx_strand_id
1 'polypeptide(L)'
;MNQNIFLSQPLEVQPTRCERCIQRIQAKIENLGYQNQYQAIKSEGFEDDKKILKALKKNKGDLNLALQFIKEAPQKKIKKQKDSQNQSDLMETESKKCNKKCKADKKEKPNVDKEQKKNERALERKQQKLQKMIEEFPQFKDFNQKMIQEGFEDVKKNFRALKKNEGDEQKAFSHLKHKLILQNLQLCKTFSKGEIQKLYLDCNNCFFLESNFLKLAKNGNYKEIEQKIATLLNLFQSCYGSQIEIVLVFDNSKLVKDEKACAGFASQDFKLISARPQFYIADDAIVHFASQESLENQNGILYVTSDRLLQARLVEQNAKKIMTSKCFFNIMKEDFIGSKSYFAVIEN
;
A
#
# COMPACT_ATOMS: atom_id res chain seq x y z
N MET A 1 -13.00 49.49 -50.87
CA MET A 1 -13.14 48.37 -49.91
C MET A 1 -11.85 48.27 -49.12
N ASN A 2 -11.80 48.87 -47.93
CA ASN A 2 -10.60 48.84 -47.08
C ASN A 2 -10.72 47.68 -46.08
N GLN A 3 -9.86 46.67 -46.22
CA GLN A 3 -9.76 45.57 -45.28
C GLN A 3 -8.88 46.00 -44.10
N ASN A 4 -9.50 46.21 -42.95
CA ASN A 4 -8.81 46.43 -41.67
C ASN A 4 -8.22 45.10 -41.18
N ILE A 5 -6.91 44.94 -41.31
CA ILE A 5 -6.15 43.83 -40.72
C ILE A 5 -5.87 44.19 -39.26
N PHE A 6 -6.63 43.61 -38.34
CA PHE A 6 -6.34 43.68 -36.90
C PHE A 6 -5.13 42.79 -36.60
N LEU A 7 -3.95 43.39 -36.45
CA LEU A 7 -2.78 42.76 -35.85
C LEU A 7 -3.04 42.59 -34.35
N SER A 8 -3.47 41.40 -33.94
CA SER A 8 -3.55 41.01 -32.53
C SER A 8 -2.14 40.97 -31.94
N GLN A 9 -1.87 41.89 -31.00
CA GLN A 9 -0.63 41.87 -30.23
C GLN A 9 -0.56 40.56 -29.40
N PRO A 10 0.60 39.87 -29.37
CA PRO A 10 0.78 38.69 -28.56
C PRO A 10 0.62 39.04 -27.07
N LEU A 11 -0.24 38.31 -26.37
CA LEU A 11 -0.43 38.46 -24.93
C LEU A 11 0.88 38.10 -24.23
N GLU A 12 1.49 39.07 -23.54
CA GLU A 12 2.62 38.81 -22.64
C GLU A 12 2.19 37.86 -21.52
N VAL A 13 2.67 36.62 -21.59
CA VAL A 13 2.44 35.63 -20.54
C VAL A 13 3.26 36.04 -19.31
N GLN A 14 2.60 36.58 -18.30
CA GLN A 14 3.29 36.93 -17.07
C GLN A 14 3.90 35.68 -16.41
N PRO A 15 5.18 35.74 -15.98
CA PRO A 15 5.85 34.61 -15.37
C PRO A 15 5.11 34.17 -14.10
N THR A 16 4.69 32.91 -14.05
CA THR A 16 3.92 32.32 -12.95
C THR A 16 4.72 32.17 -11.64
N ARG A 17 6.01 32.49 -11.63
CA ARG A 17 6.91 32.36 -10.46
C ARG A 17 7.81 33.57 -10.32
N CYS A 18 8.15 33.90 -9.08
CA CYS A 18 9.13 34.95 -8.81
C CYS A 18 10.54 34.52 -9.21
N GLU A 19 11.34 35.48 -9.65
CA GLU A 19 12.72 35.31 -10.11
C GLU A 19 13.61 34.55 -9.11
N ARG A 20 13.43 34.79 -7.81
CA ARG A 20 14.16 34.08 -6.74
C ARG A 20 13.89 32.58 -6.71
N CYS A 21 12.67 32.13 -7.06
CA CYS A 21 12.37 30.70 -7.13
C CYS A 21 13.07 30.05 -8.32
N ILE A 22 13.17 30.77 -9.44
CA ILE A 22 13.90 30.33 -10.63
C ILE A 22 15.39 30.20 -10.30
N GLN A 23 15.98 31.24 -9.69
CA GLN A 23 17.38 31.24 -9.26
C GLN A 23 17.69 30.09 -8.28
N ARG A 24 16.80 29.75 -7.35
CA ARG A 24 17.00 28.59 -6.44
C ARG A 24 16.96 27.25 -7.16
N ILE A 25 16.18 27.13 -8.22
CA ILE A 25 16.14 25.91 -9.03
C ILE A 25 17.41 25.82 -9.87
N GLN A 26 17.84 26.94 -10.48
CA GLN A 26 19.09 27.04 -11.23
C GLN A 26 20.31 26.70 -10.35
N ALA A 27 20.43 27.27 -9.15
CA ALA A 27 21.51 26.94 -8.22
C ALA A 27 21.51 25.46 -7.81
N LYS A 28 20.34 24.81 -7.71
CA LYS A 28 20.26 23.36 -7.46
C LYS A 28 20.68 22.53 -8.66
N ILE A 29 20.38 22.98 -9.88
CA ILE A 29 20.84 22.33 -11.11
C ILE A 29 22.36 22.46 -11.21
N GLU A 30 22.89 23.63 -10.90
CA GLU A 30 24.33 23.93 -10.90
C GLU A 30 25.08 23.07 -9.88
N ASN A 31 24.61 23.05 -8.63
CA ASN A 31 25.21 22.23 -7.57
C ASN A 31 25.16 20.71 -7.84
N LEU A 32 24.28 20.26 -8.74
CA LEU A 32 24.17 18.85 -9.13
C LEU A 32 24.95 18.54 -10.42
N GLY A 33 25.55 19.53 -11.07
CA GLY A 33 26.28 19.35 -12.32
C GLY A 33 25.38 19.06 -13.54
N TYR A 34 24.12 19.49 -13.53
CA TYR A 34 23.14 19.20 -14.60
C TYR A 34 22.85 20.38 -15.55
N GLN A 35 23.77 21.35 -15.64
CA GLN A 35 23.56 22.60 -16.40
C GLN A 35 23.31 22.32 -17.88
N ASN A 36 24.14 21.48 -18.51
CA ASN A 36 24.06 21.18 -19.93
C ASN A 36 22.75 20.45 -20.28
N GLN A 37 22.35 19.48 -19.46
CA GLN A 37 21.12 18.72 -19.64
C GLN A 37 19.88 19.60 -19.42
N TYR A 38 19.93 20.51 -18.45
CA TYR A 38 18.86 21.49 -18.25
C TYR A 38 18.69 22.39 -19.48
N GLN A 39 19.77 22.91 -20.05
CA GLN A 39 19.69 23.75 -21.26
C GLN A 39 19.17 22.96 -22.46
N ALA A 40 19.61 21.71 -22.65
CA ALA A 40 19.13 20.83 -23.71
C ALA A 40 17.61 20.54 -23.59
N ILE A 41 17.10 20.28 -22.38
CA ILE A 41 15.66 20.09 -22.16
C ILE A 41 14.89 21.40 -22.38
N LYS A 42 15.48 22.55 -22.08
CA LYS A 42 14.85 23.86 -22.27
C LYS A 42 14.78 24.23 -23.76
N SER A 43 15.81 23.93 -24.55
CA SER A 43 15.80 24.13 -26.00
C SER A 43 14.77 23.24 -26.73
N GLU A 44 14.41 22.10 -26.14
CA GLU A 44 13.31 21.23 -26.60
C GLU A 44 11.90 21.81 -26.29
N GLY A 45 11.80 23.01 -25.69
CA GLY A 45 10.54 23.72 -25.46
C GLY A 45 9.86 23.44 -24.12
N PHE A 46 10.54 22.79 -23.17
CA PHE A 46 9.99 22.60 -21.82
C PHE A 46 10.32 23.80 -20.92
N GLU A 47 9.29 24.48 -20.38
CA GLU A 47 9.47 25.72 -19.60
C GLU A 47 9.37 25.54 -18.07
N ASP A 48 8.84 24.43 -17.55
CA ASP A 48 8.68 24.25 -16.09
C ASP A 48 9.97 23.75 -15.43
N ASP A 49 10.81 24.68 -14.99
CA ASP A 49 12.10 24.43 -14.32
C ASP A 49 12.03 23.37 -13.21
N LYS A 50 10.92 23.30 -12.48
CA LYS A 50 10.75 22.35 -11.37
C LYS A 50 10.52 20.93 -11.87
N LYS A 51 9.79 20.76 -12.97
CA LYS A 51 9.64 19.45 -13.61
C LYS A 51 10.96 18.98 -14.20
N ILE A 52 11.70 19.88 -14.85
CA ILE A 52 13.02 19.58 -15.41
C ILE A 52 13.98 19.12 -14.31
N LEU A 53 14.13 19.89 -13.22
CA LEU A 53 14.96 19.48 -12.08
C LEU A 53 14.51 18.14 -11.47
N LYS A 54 13.19 17.87 -11.39
CA LYS A 54 12.68 16.61 -10.85
C LYS A 54 13.04 15.42 -11.76
N ALA A 55 12.92 15.60 -13.07
CA ALA A 55 13.27 14.58 -14.06
C ALA A 55 14.76 14.24 -13.99
N LEU A 56 15.61 15.28 -13.99
CA LEU A 56 17.07 15.14 -13.89
C LEU A 56 17.48 14.45 -12.59
N LYS A 57 16.89 14.83 -11.44
CA LYS A 57 17.16 14.15 -10.15
C LYS A 57 16.76 12.68 -10.15
N LYS A 58 15.62 12.36 -10.74
CA LYS A 58 15.10 10.99 -10.74
C LYS A 58 15.97 10.08 -11.60
N ASN A 59 16.45 10.59 -12.72
CA ASN A 59 17.25 9.85 -13.69
C ASN A 59 18.76 10.16 -13.60
N LYS A 60 19.23 10.68 -12.47
CA LYS A 60 20.65 10.95 -12.17
C LYS A 60 21.39 11.77 -13.25
N GLY A 61 20.68 12.66 -13.95
CA GLY A 61 21.26 13.50 -15.01
C GLY A 61 21.31 12.85 -16.40
N ASP A 62 20.73 11.66 -16.60
CA ASP A 62 20.55 11.10 -17.93
C ASP A 62 19.51 11.91 -18.73
N LEU A 63 19.94 12.49 -19.85
CA LEU A 63 19.14 13.39 -20.69
C LEU A 63 17.95 12.67 -21.33
N ASN A 64 18.17 11.47 -21.87
CA ASN A 64 17.16 10.73 -22.62
C ASN A 64 16.05 10.24 -21.69
N LEU A 65 16.42 9.67 -20.54
CA LEU A 65 15.47 9.23 -19.52
C LEU A 65 14.71 10.41 -18.90
N ALA A 66 15.38 11.57 -18.72
CA ALA A 66 14.72 12.77 -18.24
C ALA A 66 13.68 13.31 -19.23
N LEU A 67 13.99 13.34 -20.53
CA LEU A 67 13.04 13.71 -21.58
C LEU A 67 11.86 12.75 -21.65
N GLN A 68 12.12 11.44 -21.61
CA GLN A 68 11.08 10.41 -21.56
C GLN A 68 10.17 10.61 -20.34
N PHE A 69 10.75 10.84 -19.15
CA PHE A 69 10.00 11.09 -17.94
C PHE A 69 9.10 12.33 -18.03
N ILE A 70 9.53 13.39 -18.71
CA ILE A 70 8.73 14.60 -18.90
C ILE A 70 7.59 14.37 -19.90
N LYS A 71 7.84 13.61 -20.97
CA LYS A 71 6.84 13.27 -22.01
C LYS A 71 5.77 12.31 -21.50
N GLU A 72 6.16 11.31 -20.73
CA GLU A 72 5.26 10.29 -20.16
C GLU A 72 4.54 10.76 -18.89
N ALA A 73 5.01 11.85 -18.26
CA ALA A 73 4.33 12.40 -17.12
C ALA A 73 2.89 12.75 -17.51
N PRO A 74 1.87 12.13 -16.88
CA PRO A 74 0.48 12.35 -17.27
C PRO A 74 0.23 13.86 -17.23
N GLN A 75 -0.10 14.44 -18.38
CA GLN A 75 -0.54 15.82 -18.43
C GLN A 75 -1.63 15.93 -17.38
N LYS A 76 -1.43 16.78 -16.36
CA LYS A 76 -2.45 17.02 -15.35
C LYS A 76 -3.70 17.36 -16.15
N LYS A 77 -4.66 16.43 -16.23
CA LYS A 77 -5.92 16.67 -16.91
C LYS A 77 -6.43 17.95 -16.29
N ILE A 78 -6.43 19.04 -17.07
CA ILE A 78 -7.15 20.25 -16.70
C ILE A 78 -8.54 19.72 -16.43
N LYS A 79 -8.96 19.72 -15.16
CA LYS A 79 -10.31 19.29 -14.77
C LYS A 79 -11.25 20.25 -15.51
N LYS A 80 -11.67 19.86 -16.71
CA LYS A 80 -12.65 20.59 -17.49
C LYS A 80 -13.96 20.49 -16.73
N GLN A 81 -14.38 21.63 -16.21
CA GLN A 81 -15.76 22.11 -16.23
C GLN A 81 -16.82 21.17 -15.64
N LYS A 82 -16.80 21.01 -14.31
CA LYS A 82 -17.99 21.22 -13.47
C LYS A 82 -17.52 22.03 -12.27
N ASP A 83 -18.27 23.05 -11.89
CA ASP A 83 -18.04 24.05 -10.82
C ASP A 83 -17.39 25.37 -11.27
N SER A 84 -18.06 26.05 -12.19
CA SER A 84 -17.81 27.45 -12.59
C SER A 84 -18.28 28.49 -11.54
N GLN A 85 -17.95 28.31 -10.25
CA GLN A 85 -18.27 29.35 -9.25
C GLN A 85 -17.27 29.54 -8.10
N ASN A 86 -16.18 28.76 -8.02
CA ASN A 86 -15.18 28.91 -6.94
C ASN A 86 -13.73 29.11 -7.44
N GLN A 87 -13.53 29.59 -8.66
CA GLN A 87 -12.19 29.68 -9.28
C GLN A 87 -11.42 30.98 -9.00
N SER A 88 -12.04 32.02 -8.42
CA SER A 88 -11.33 33.26 -8.03
C SER A 88 -10.44 33.07 -6.80
N ASP A 89 -10.77 32.15 -5.89
CA ASP A 89 -10.13 32.08 -4.56
C ASP A 89 -8.93 31.12 -4.51
N LEU A 90 -8.81 30.22 -5.49
CA LEU A 90 -7.73 29.22 -5.55
C LEU A 90 -6.48 29.71 -6.31
N MET A 91 -6.60 30.63 -7.27
CA MET A 91 -5.42 31.23 -7.92
C MET A 91 -4.73 32.29 -7.06
N GLU A 92 -5.45 32.95 -6.14
CA GLU A 92 -4.83 33.84 -5.15
C GLU A 92 -4.03 33.09 -4.07
N THR A 93 -4.35 31.83 -3.76
CA THR A 93 -3.71 31.12 -2.64
C THR A 93 -2.37 30.46 -2.99
N GLU A 94 -2.13 30.08 -4.25
CA GLU A 94 -0.81 29.58 -4.68
C GLU A 94 0.22 30.71 -4.90
N SER A 95 -0.21 31.84 -5.46
CA SER A 95 0.62 33.04 -5.63
C SER A 95 0.96 33.70 -4.28
N LYS A 96 0.04 33.71 -3.30
CA LYS A 96 0.30 34.20 -1.93
C LYS A 96 1.25 33.31 -1.10
N LYS A 97 1.35 32.00 -1.37
CA LYS A 97 2.28 31.09 -0.64
C LYS A 97 3.75 31.25 -1.01
N CYS A 98 4.05 31.68 -2.24
CA CYS A 98 5.42 31.96 -2.67
C CYS A 98 6.00 33.19 -1.93
N ASN A 99 5.18 34.24 -1.75
CA ASN A 99 5.61 35.50 -1.15
C ASN A 99 5.98 35.41 0.35
N LYS A 100 5.44 34.45 1.12
CA LYS A 100 5.79 34.28 2.55
C LYS A 100 7.12 33.57 2.78
N LYS A 101 7.55 32.66 1.90
CA LYS A 101 8.83 31.91 2.09
C LYS A 101 10.04 32.66 1.54
N CYS A 102 9.88 33.48 0.51
CA CYS A 102 11.00 34.21 -0.11
C CYS A 102 11.48 35.43 0.70
N LYS A 103 10.74 35.85 1.73
CA LYS A 103 11.13 36.94 2.66
C LYS A 103 11.91 36.47 3.89
N ALA A 104 12.07 35.17 4.13
CA ALA A 104 12.65 34.63 5.36
C ALA A 104 14.18 34.39 5.32
N ASP A 105 14.83 34.47 4.14
CA ASP A 105 16.23 34.03 3.96
C ASP A 105 17.27 35.18 3.98
N LYS A 106 16.89 36.40 4.39
CA LYS A 106 17.85 37.37 4.93
C LYS A 106 17.95 37.16 6.44
N LYS A 107 18.56 36.05 6.88
CA LYS A 107 18.92 35.85 8.28
C LYS A 107 20.40 35.55 8.40
N GLU A 108 21.04 36.46 9.12
CA GLU A 108 22.30 36.34 9.82
C GLU A 108 22.56 34.91 10.34
N LYS A 109 23.84 34.56 10.40
CA LYS A 109 24.34 33.30 10.99
C LYS A 109 23.55 32.98 12.27
N PRO A 110 23.02 31.74 12.41
CA PRO A 110 22.24 31.36 13.57
C PRO A 110 23.09 31.56 14.83
N ASN A 111 22.65 32.49 15.68
CA ASN A 111 23.22 32.71 17.00
C ASN A 111 22.93 31.47 17.85
N VAL A 112 23.97 30.81 18.37
CA VAL A 112 23.94 29.51 19.08
C VAL A 112 22.89 29.51 20.22
N ASP A 113 22.70 30.64 20.88
CA ASP A 113 21.71 30.83 21.95
C ASP A 113 20.25 30.66 21.50
N LYS A 114 19.93 30.94 20.22
CA LYS A 114 18.58 30.77 19.69
C LYS A 114 18.24 29.30 19.44
N GLU A 115 19.24 28.46 19.19
CA GLU A 115 19.05 27.03 18.95
C GLU A 115 18.85 26.27 20.27
N GLN A 116 19.64 26.58 21.30
CA GLN A 116 19.46 26.04 22.65
C GLN A 116 18.06 26.34 23.20
N LYS A 117 17.64 27.62 23.17
CA LYS A 117 16.28 28.02 23.61
C LYS A 117 15.16 27.35 22.81
N LYS A 118 15.40 27.01 21.54
CA LYS A 118 14.42 26.31 20.71
C LYS A 118 14.31 24.84 21.12
N ASN A 119 15.42 24.21 21.47
CA ASN A 119 15.46 22.83 21.94
C ASN A 119 14.82 22.68 23.32
N GLU A 120 15.10 23.59 24.25
CA GLU A 120 14.45 23.63 25.59
C GLU A 120 12.93 23.75 25.48
N ARG A 121 12.43 24.73 24.71
CA ARG A 121 10.99 24.90 24.47
C ARG A 121 10.36 23.67 23.80
N ALA A 122 11.11 22.97 22.96
CA ALA A 122 10.63 21.73 22.34
C ALA A 122 10.54 20.59 23.36
N LEU A 123 11.49 20.51 24.30
CA LEU A 123 11.51 19.52 25.37
C LEU A 123 10.37 19.77 26.37
N GLU A 124 10.18 21.01 26.83
CA GLU A 124 9.07 21.41 27.71
C GLU A 124 7.71 21.03 27.09
N ARG A 125 7.52 21.33 25.80
CA ARG A 125 6.29 20.96 25.07
C ARG A 125 6.09 19.45 24.95
N LYS A 126 7.16 18.65 24.94
CA LYS A 126 7.06 17.19 24.96
C LYS A 126 6.66 16.70 26.35
N GLN A 127 7.28 17.22 27.41
CA GLN A 127 6.96 16.89 28.80
C GLN A 127 5.52 17.26 29.15
N GLN A 128 5.06 18.46 28.80
CA GLN A 128 3.66 18.88 29.02
C GLN A 128 2.66 17.97 28.30
N LYS A 129 2.98 17.47 27.11
CA LYS A 129 2.11 16.52 26.39
C LYS A 129 2.06 15.15 27.05
N LEU A 130 3.21 14.66 27.52
CA LEU A 130 3.28 13.41 28.27
C LEU A 130 2.49 13.53 29.57
N GLN A 131 2.63 14.64 30.30
CA GLN A 131 1.91 14.89 31.53
C GLN A 131 0.39 14.85 31.33
N LYS A 132 -0.13 15.52 30.28
CA LYS A 132 -1.56 15.45 29.93
C LYS A 132 -2.06 14.03 29.61
N MET A 133 -1.22 13.21 28.98
CA MET A 133 -1.55 11.81 28.69
C MET A 133 -1.60 10.97 29.97
N ILE A 134 -0.69 11.22 30.91
CA ILE A 134 -0.68 10.56 32.23
C ILE A 134 -1.88 11.00 33.07
N GLU A 135 -2.25 12.28 33.04
CA GLU A 135 -3.46 12.78 33.69
C GLU A 135 -4.74 12.13 33.14
N GLU A 136 -4.79 11.88 31.83
CA GLU A 136 -5.92 11.19 31.19
C GLU A 136 -5.96 9.69 31.51
N PHE A 137 -4.79 9.03 31.55
CA PHE A 137 -4.64 7.60 31.88
C PHE A 137 -3.46 7.41 32.85
N PRO A 138 -3.69 7.36 34.18
CA PRO A 138 -2.61 7.30 35.17
C PRO A 138 -1.61 6.14 34.96
N GLN A 139 -2.12 4.95 34.59
CA GLN A 139 -1.30 3.78 34.29
C GLN A 139 -0.42 3.91 33.03
N PHE A 140 -0.63 4.95 32.22
CA PHE A 140 0.13 5.15 30.98
C PHE A 140 1.63 5.36 31.24
N LYS A 141 2.00 5.94 32.39
CA LYS A 141 3.41 6.17 32.74
C LYS A 141 4.20 4.85 32.76
N ASP A 142 3.70 3.88 33.51
CA ASP A 142 4.37 2.58 33.69
C ASP A 142 4.30 1.75 32.42
N PHE A 143 3.13 1.74 31.75
CA PHE A 143 2.97 1.09 30.45
C PHE A 143 3.97 1.64 29.40
N ASN A 144 4.12 2.97 29.28
CA ASN A 144 5.02 3.56 28.30
C ASN A 144 6.50 3.23 28.59
N GLN A 145 6.89 3.14 29.87
CA GLN A 145 8.24 2.69 30.23
C GLN A 145 8.49 1.24 29.80
N LYS A 146 7.54 0.33 30.06
CA LYS A 146 7.59 -1.06 29.56
C LYS A 146 7.70 -1.11 28.04
N MET A 147 6.90 -0.31 27.34
CA MET A 147 6.92 -0.27 25.87
C MET A 147 8.25 0.25 25.31
N ILE A 148 8.89 1.22 25.95
CA ILE A 148 10.22 1.69 25.55
C ILE A 148 11.26 0.58 25.72
N GLN A 149 11.20 -0.19 26.81
CA GLN A 149 12.09 -1.35 27.02
C GLN A 149 11.90 -2.43 25.95
N GLU A 150 10.68 -2.60 25.45
CA GLU A 150 10.33 -3.49 24.34
C GLU A 150 10.63 -2.89 22.94
N GLY A 151 11.26 -1.72 22.87
CA GLY A 151 11.65 -1.07 21.61
C GLY A 151 10.59 -0.17 20.96
N PHE A 152 9.48 0.10 21.63
CA PHE A 152 8.42 1.01 21.15
C PHE A 152 8.61 2.43 21.71
N GLU A 153 9.49 3.22 21.08
CA GLU A 153 9.87 4.56 21.56
C GLU A 153 8.80 5.67 21.33
N ASP A 154 7.83 5.44 20.43
CA ASP A 154 6.84 6.46 20.07
C ASP A 154 5.71 6.54 21.12
N VAL A 155 5.92 7.42 22.10
CA VAL A 155 4.97 7.74 23.19
C VAL A 155 3.53 7.93 22.69
N LYS A 156 3.32 8.58 21.54
CA LYS A 156 1.97 8.84 21.03
C LYS A 156 1.31 7.57 20.50
N LYS A 157 2.08 6.68 19.88
CA LYS A 157 1.56 5.38 19.42
C LYS A 157 1.23 4.50 20.62
N ASN A 158 2.08 4.49 21.64
CA ASN A 158 1.84 3.75 22.88
C ASN A 158 0.55 4.23 23.56
N PHE A 159 0.38 5.54 23.73
CA PHE A 159 -0.83 6.12 24.34
C PHE A 159 -2.10 5.75 23.55
N ARG A 160 -2.05 5.88 22.22
CA ARG A 160 -3.18 5.52 21.36
C ARG A 160 -3.52 4.04 21.43
N ALA A 161 -2.52 3.17 21.52
CA ALA A 161 -2.73 1.73 21.66
C ALA A 161 -3.40 1.41 22.99
N LEU A 162 -2.92 1.99 24.10
CA LEU A 162 -3.52 1.81 25.42
C LEU A 162 -4.97 2.32 25.46
N LYS A 163 -5.20 3.54 24.97
CA LYS A 163 -6.54 4.15 24.90
C LYS A 163 -7.50 3.34 24.02
N LYS A 164 -7.03 2.82 22.87
CA LYS A 164 -7.87 2.02 21.96
C LYS A 164 -8.30 0.69 22.58
N ASN A 165 -7.50 0.14 23.48
CA ASN A 165 -7.80 -1.11 24.19
C ASN A 165 -8.27 -0.84 25.62
N GLU A 166 -8.88 0.32 25.88
CA GLU A 166 -9.57 0.62 27.14
C GLU A 166 -8.68 0.49 28.39
N GLY A 167 -7.37 0.71 28.24
CA GLY A 167 -6.41 0.59 29.34
C GLY A 167 -5.84 -0.82 29.55
N ASP A 168 -6.27 -1.83 28.79
CA ASP A 168 -5.73 -3.19 28.85
C ASP A 168 -4.30 -3.22 28.27
N GLU A 169 -3.30 -3.32 29.15
CA GLU A 169 -1.88 -3.30 28.78
C GLU A 169 -1.51 -4.47 27.85
N GLN A 170 -2.06 -5.66 28.09
CA GLN A 170 -1.72 -6.85 27.30
C GLN A 170 -2.25 -6.73 25.87
N LYS A 171 -3.51 -6.31 25.71
CA LYS A 171 -4.09 -6.05 24.38
C LYS A 171 -3.40 -4.89 23.67
N ALA A 172 -3.05 -3.83 24.39
CA ALA A 172 -2.31 -2.70 23.82
C ALA A 172 -0.92 -3.10 23.31
N PHE A 173 -0.21 -3.95 24.06
CA PHE A 173 1.08 -4.48 23.67
C PHE A 173 0.98 -5.41 22.45
N SER A 174 0.05 -6.37 22.47
CA SER A 174 -0.23 -7.23 21.31
C SER A 174 -0.58 -6.40 20.06
N HIS A 175 -1.39 -5.35 20.20
CA HIS A 175 -1.70 -4.42 19.12
C HIS A 175 -0.44 -3.76 18.54
N LEU A 176 0.48 -3.28 19.39
CA LEU A 176 1.73 -2.64 18.96
C LEU A 176 2.64 -3.64 18.23
N LYS A 177 2.78 -4.86 18.77
CA LYS A 177 3.52 -5.96 18.14
C LYS A 177 2.95 -6.30 16.76
N HIS A 178 1.64 -6.55 16.65
CA HIS A 178 1.00 -6.83 15.36
C HIS A 178 1.21 -5.70 14.36
N LYS A 179 1.14 -4.44 14.82
CA LYS A 179 1.37 -3.28 13.94
C LYS A 179 2.82 -3.21 13.44
N LEU A 180 3.79 -3.55 14.27
CA LEU A 180 5.20 -3.62 13.87
C LEU A 180 5.43 -4.74 12.86
N ILE A 181 4.88 -5.93 13.12
CA ILE A 181 4.89 -7.06 12.18
C ILE A 181 4.32 -6.63 10.83
N LEU A 182 3.14 -5.99 10.83
CA LEU A 182 2.50 -5.50 9.61
C LEU A 182 3.26 -4.40 8.86
N GLN A 183 4.11 -3.64 9.54
CA GLN A 183 4.97 -2.63 8.91
C GLN A 183 6.18 -3.26 8.23
N ASN A 184 6.68 -4.36 8.78
CA ASN A 184 7.83 -5.10 8.26
C ASN A 184 7.42 -6.26 7.34
N LEU A 185 6.14 -6.61 7.29
CA LEU A 185 5.60 -7.68 6.46
C LEU A 185 5.90 -7.40 4.99
N GLN A 186 6.67 -8.31 4.39
CA GLN A 186 6.91 -8.34 2.96
C GLN A 186 6.03 -9.40 2.33
N LEU A 187 5.02 -8.96 1.59
CA LEU A 187 4.14 -9.87 0.88
C LEU A 187 4.85 -10.41 -0.38
N CYS A 188 4.73 -11.72 -0.58
CA CYS A 188 5.12 -12.38 -1.82
C CYS A 188 4.29 -11.81 -2.97
N LYS A 189 4.97 -11.45 -4.06
CA LYS A 189 4.35 -10.84 -5.26
C LYS A 189 4.37 -11.75 -6.48
N THR A 190 5.24 -12.74 -6.49
CA THR A 190 5.50 -13.63 -7.62
C THR A 190 6.09 -14.93 -7.07
N PHE A 191 5.88 -16.05 -7.74
CA PHE A 191 6.54 -17.31 -7.47
C PHE A 191 6.74 -18.08 -8.78
N SER A 192 7.71 -18.97 -8.81
CA SER A 192 7.95 -19.85 -9.95
C SER A 192 7.34 -21.24 -9.74
N LYS A 193 7.08 -21.96 -10.85
CA LYS A 193 6.64 -23.35 -10.79
C LYS A 193 7.68 -24.22 -10.05
N GLY A 194 7.21 -25.07 -9.14
CA GLY A 194 8.05 -25.91 -8.27
C GLY A 194 8.56 -25.23 -6.99
N GLU A 195 8.42 -23.91 -6.86
CA GLU A 195 8.84 -23.18 -5.65
C GLU A 195 7.89 -23.36 -4.46
N ILE A 196 6.66 -23.78 -4.74
CA ILE A 196 5.59 -24.01 -3.78
C ILE A 196 5.20 -25.49 -3.85
N GLN A 197 5.27 -26.14 -2.70
CA GLN A 197 4.87 -27.54 -2.50
C GLN A 197 3.48 -27.64 -1.87
N LYS A 198 3.07 -26.61 -1.13
CA LYS A 198 1.77 -26.57 -0.46
C LYS A 198 1.16 -25.18 -0.44
N LEU A 199 -0.15 -25.10 -0.61
CA LEU A 199 -0.91 -23.86 -0.68
C LEU A 199 -2.06 -23.90 0.33
N TYR A 200 -2.10 -22.93 1.24
CA TYR A 200 -3.27 -22.64 2.06
C TYR A 200 -4.00 -21.42 1.51
N LEU A 201 -5.27 -21.58 1.15
CA LEU A 201 -6.12 -20.48 0.69
C LEU A 201 -7.22 -20.17 1.72
N ASP A 202 -7.21 -18.94 2.20
CA ASP A 202 -8.35 -18.35 2.91
C ASP A 202 -9.44 -17.98 1.90
N CYS A 203 -10.44 -18.86 1.80
CA CYS A 203 -11.47 -18.75 0.78
C CYS A 203 -12.54 -17.70 1.10
N ASN A 204 -12.72 -17.33 2.37
CA ASN A 204 -13.72 -16.34 2.77
C ASN A 204 -13.38 -14.95 2.20
N ASN A 205 -12.09 -14.62 2.16
CA ASN A 205 -11.61 -13.41 1.49
C ASN A 205 -11.75 -13.46 -0.05
N CYS A 206 -12.01 -14.62 -0.64
CA CYS A 206 -12.11 -14.79 -2.09
C CYS A 206 -13.49 -14.45 -2.66
N PHE A 207 -14.54 -14.44 -1.84
CA PHE A 207 -15.93 -14.22 -2.30
C PHE A 207 -16.17 -12.84 -2.92
N PHE A 208 -15.27 -11.88 -2.69
CA PHE A 208 -15.40 -10.51 -3.16
C PHE A 208 -14.36 -10.12 -4.22
N LEU A 209 -13.54 -11.08 -4.68
CA LEU A 209 -12.47 -10.81 -5.64
C LEU A 209 -13.01 -10.50 -7.04
N GLU A 210 -14.02 -11.26 -7.45
CA GLU A 210 -14.59 -11.18 -8.79
C GLU A 210 -15.98 -10.57 -8.78
N SER A 211 -16.30 -9.82 -9.83
CA SER A 211 -17.60 -9.16 -9.95
C SER A 211 -18.76 -10.17 -9.99
N ASN A 212 -18.55 -11.37 -10.56
CA ASN A 212 -19.55 -12.44 -10.56
C ASN A 212 -19.72 -13.04 -9.15
N PHE A 213 -18.62 -13.30 -8.42
CA PHE A 213 -18.71 -13.79 -7.04
C PHE A 213 -19.49 -12.82 -6.15
N LEU A 214 -19.30 -11.50 -6.32
CA LEU A 214 -20.08 -10.50 -5.60
C LEU A 214 -21.59 -10.58 -5.93
N LYS A 215 -21.96 -10.86 -7.18
CA LYS A 215 -23.38 -11.05 -7.57
C LYS A 215 -23.95 -12.31 -6.92
N LEU A 216 -23.24 -13.42 -6.98
CA LEU A 216 -23.65 -14.69 -6.37
C LEU A 216 -23.76 -14.58 -4.85
N ALA A 217 -22.84 -13.87 -4.20
CA ALA A 217 -22.82 -13.67 -2.75
C ALA A 217 -24.04 -12.87 -2.29
N LYS A 218 -24.41 -11.82 -3.03
CA LYS A 218 -25.65 -11.04 -2.78
C LYS A 218 -26.91 -11.91 -2.87
N ASN A 219 -26.90 -12.92 -3.72
CA ASN A 219 -28.01 -13.88 -3.86
C ASN A 219 -27.94 -15.05 -2.86
N GLY A 220 -26.91 -15.12 -2.01
CA GLY A 220 -26.73 -16.22 -1.06
C GLY A 220 -26.22 -17.53 -1.68
N ASN A 221 -25.79 -17.51 -2.94
CA ASN A 221 -25.31 -18.65 -3.73
C ASN A 221 -23.85 -19.02 -3.40
N TYR A 222 -23.50 -19.08 -2.11
CA TYR A 222 -22.13 -19.34 -1.65
C TYR A 222 -21.57 -20.67 -2.14
N LYS A 223 -22.39 -21.73 -2.21
CA LYS A 223 -21.96 -23.04 -2.72
C LYS A 223 -21.40 -22.96 -4.14
N GLU A 224 -22.02 -22.15 -5.00
CA GLU A 224 -21.59 -21.98 -6.39
C GLU A 224 -20.25 -21.22 -6.45
N ILE A 225 -20.06 -20.22 -5.60
CA ILE A 225 -18.77 -19.51 -5.46
C ILE A 225 -17.68 -20.48 -5.00
N GLU A 226 -17.96 -21.29 -3.98
CA GLU A 226 -17.04 -22.30 -3.46
C GLU A 226 -16.63 -23.32 -4.56
N GLN A 227 -17.59 -23.77 -5.38
CA GLN A 227 -17.35 -24.65 -6.53
C GLN A 227 -16.48 -23.99 -7.60
N LYS A 228 -16.74 -22.71 -7.93
CA LYS A 228 -15.92 -21.96 -8.89
C LYS A 228 -14.49 -21.76 -8.38
N ILE A 229 -14.30 -21.43 -7.10
CA ILE A 229 -12.97 -21.35 -6.48
C ILE A 229 -12.28 -22.72 -6.55
N ALA A 230 -12.94 -23.79 -6.12
CA ALA A 230 -12.36 -25.13 -6.17
C ALA A 230 -11.98 -25.56 -7.60
N THR A 231 -12.81 -25.23 -8.58
CA THR A 231 -12.55 -25.51 -10.01
C THR A 231 -11.32 -24.76 -10.51
N LEU A 232 -11.19 -23.46 -10.20
CA LEU A 232 -10.00 -22.67 -10.55
C LEU A 232 -8.73 -23.24 -9.92
N LEU A 233 -8.79 -23.60 -8.63
CA LEU A 233 -7.64 -24.14 -7.92
C LEU A 233 -7.25 -25.54 -8.42
N ASN A 234 -8.20 -26.34 -8.88
CA ASN A 234 -7.94 -27.64 -9.52
C ASN A 234 -7.27 -27.47 -10.90
N LEU A 235 -7.73 -26.50 -11.70
CA LEU A 235 -7.05 -26.11 -12.95
C LEU A 235 -5.62 -25.64 -12.69
N PHE A 236 -5.42 -24.82 -11.66
CA PHE A 236 -4.09 -24.38 -11.23
C PHE A 236 -3.20 -25.56 -10.80
N GLN A 237 -3.73 -26.52 -10.02
CA GLN A 237 -2.99 -27.73 -9.62
C GLN A 237 -2.56 -28.56 -10.84
N SER A 238 -3.43 -28.65 -11.85
CA SER A 238 -3.13 -29.37 -13.09
C SER A 238 -1.93 -28.76 -13.83
N CYS A 239 -1.75 -27.43 -13.77
CA CYS A 239 -0.56 -26.76 -14.30
C CYS A 239 0.73 -27.18 -13.57
N TYR A 240 0.64 -27.72 -12.35
CA TYR A 240 1.76 -28.24 -11.55
C TYR A 240 2.00 -29.75 -11.70
N GLY A 241 1.18 -30.46 -12.47
CA GLY A 241 1.30 -31.92 -12.59
C GLY A 241 1.12 -32.65 -11.26
N SER A 242 0.22 -32.16 -10.40
CA SER A 242 -0.08 -32.72 -9.07
C SER A 242 1.08 -32.70 -8.06
N GLN A 243 2.11 -31.88 -8.27
CA GLN A 243 3.24 -31.74 -7.34
C GLN A 243 2.97 -30.79 -6.16
N ILE A 244 1.77 -30.22 -6.09
CA ILE A 244 1.39 -29.21 -5.09
C ILE A 244 0.17 -29.69 -4.31
N GLU A 245 0.27 -29.69 -2.98
CA GLU A 245 -0.86 -29.88 -2.07
C GLU A 245 -1.65 -28.57 -1.95
N ILE A 246 -2.96 -28.60 -2.22
CA ILE A 246 -3.84 -27.45 -2.09
C ILE A 246 -4.84 -27.69 -0.97
N VAL A 247 -4.91 -26.74 -0.05
CA VAL A 247 -5.85 -26.75 1.08
C VAL A 247 -6.71 -25.49 1.03
N LEU A 248 -7.99 -25.67 0.72
CA LEU A 248 -9.00 -24.62 0.71
C LEU A 248 -9.69 -24.59 2.06
N VAL A 249 -9.62 -23.45 2.76
CA VAL A 249 -10.22 -23.31 4.08
C VAL A 249 -11.34 -22.28 4.04
N PHE A 250 -12.53 -22.71 4.44
CA PHE A 250 -13.74 -21.89 4.53
C PHE A 250 -14.20 -21.81 5.99
N ASP A 251 -14.82 -20.70 6.42
CA ASP A 251 -15.40 -20.62 7.78
C ASP A 251 -16.47 -21.72 7.99
N ASN A 252 -17.37 -21.83 7.00
CA ASN A 252 -18.52 -22.71 6.99
C ASN A 252 -18.91 -23.01 5.54
N SER A 253 -18.36 -24.08 4.98
CA SER A 253 -18.57 -24.39 3.56
C SER A 253 -19.89 -25.12 3.33
N LYS A 254 -20.66 -24.66 2.35
CA LYS A 254 -21.85 -25.38 1.84
C LYS A 254 -21.44 -26.54 0.92
N LEU A 255 -20.32 -26.40 0.21
CA LEU A 255 -19.75 -27.42 -0.67
C LEU A 255 -19.25 -28.63 0.13
N VAL A 256 -18.49 -28.42 1.22
CA VAL A 256 -17.99 -29.51 2.08
C VAL A 256 -19.12 -30.31 2.70
N LYS A 257 -20.25 -29.68 3.01
CA LYS A 257 -21.45 -30.36 3.54
C LYS A 257 -22.21 -31.17 2.49
N ASP A 258 -22.00 -30.91 1.21
CA ASP A 258 -22.53 -31.74 0.12
C ASP A 258 -21.44 -32.73 -0.29
N GLU A 259 -21.47 -33.90 0.33
CA GLU A 259 -20.46 -34.96 0.13
C GLU A 259 -20.28 -35.33 -1.34
N LYS A 260 -21.38 -35.39 -2.11
CA LYS A 260 -21.33 -35.74 -3.54
C LYS A 260 -20.61 -34.67 -4.36
N ALA A 261 -20.91 -33.41 -4.10
CA ALA A 261 -20.23 -32.30 -4.78
C ALA A 261 -18.77 -32.17 -4.34
N CYS A 262 -18.48 -32.36 -3.05
CA CYS A 262 -17.13 -32.31 -2.48
C CYS A 262 -16.23 -33.42 -3.03
N ALA A 263 -16.76 -34.64 -3.14
CA ALA A 263 -16.03 -35.79 -3.68
C ALA A 263 -15.53 -35.60 -5.12
N GLY A 264 -16.15 -34.70 -5.90
CA GLY A 264 -15.68 -34.33 -7.23
C GLY A 264 -14.38 -33.51 -7.24
N PHE A 265 -13.96 -32.97 -6.09
CA PHE A 265 -12.75 -32.16 -5.95
C PHE A 265 -11.72 -32.79 -5.01
N ALA A 266 -12.18 -33.48 -3.96
CA ALA A 266 -11.31 -34.02 -2.93
C ALA A 266 -10.37 -35.09 -3.49
N SER A 267 -9.07 -34.91 -3.26
CA SER A 267 -8.02 -35.87 -3.55
C SER A 267 -6.97 -35.85 -2.44
N GLN A 268 -5.96 -36.72 -2.52
CA GLN A 268 -4.86 -36.73 -1.54
C GLN A 268 -4.16 -35.36 -1.45
N ASP A 269 -3.99 -34.70 -2.60
CA ASP A 269 -3.29 -33.43 -2.73
C ASP A 269 -4.25 -32.24 -2.89
N PHE A 270 -5.57 -32.44 -2.78
CA PHE A 270 -6.57 -31.37 -2.88
C PHE A 270 -7.62 -31.52 -1.78
N LYS A 271 -7.54 -30.66 -0.76
CA LYS A 271 -8.35 -30.73 0.45
C LYS A 271 -9.29 -29.53 0.54
N LEU A 272 -10.57 -29.78 0.82
CA LEU A 272 -11.55 -28.77 1.15
C LEU A 272 -11.91 -28.89 2.63
N ILE A 273 -11.69 -27.83 3.40
CA ILE A 273 -11.89 -27.81 4.84
C ILE A 273 -12.93 -26.75 5.20
N SER A 274 -13.95 -27.17 5.95
CA SER A 274 -14.80 -26.26 6.72
C SER A 274 -14.20 -26.11 8.11
N ALA A 275 -13.89 -24.88 8.52
CA ALA A 275 -13.28 -24.59 9.82
C ALA A 275 -14.19 -25.02 10.98
N ARG A 276 -15.49 -24.78 10.84
CA ARG A 276 -16.49 -25.26 11.81
C ARG A 276 -16.79 -26.76 11.66
N PRO A 277 -17.02 -27.48 12.77
CA PRO A 277 -17.17 -26.94 14.14
C PRO A 277 -15.87 -26.80 14.96
N GLN A 278 -14.73 -27.31 14.48
CA GLN A 278 -13.50 -27.42 15.26
C GLN A 278 -12.89 -26.04 15.57
N PHE A 279 -13.02 -25.10 14.64
CA PHE A 279 -12.55 -23.73 14.75
C PHE A 279 -13.71 -22.76 14.58
N TYR A 280 -13.59 -21.58 15.19
CA TYR A 280 -14.63 -20.56 15.11
C TYR A 280 -14.72 -19.97 13.69
N ILE A 281 -13.56 -19.72 13.07
CA ILE A 281 -13.34 -19.16 11.73
C ILE A 281 -12.13 -19.81 11.04
N ALA A 282 -12.02 -19.61 9.72
CA ALA A 282 -10.95 -20.11 8.86
C ALA A 282 -9.58 -19.59 9.27
N ASP A 283 -9.47 -18.34 9.72
CA ASP A 283 -8.23 -17.76 10.23
C ASP A 283 -7.59 -18.63 11.32
N ASP A 284 -8.40 -19.11 12.27
CA ASP A 284 -7.92 -19.92 13.38
C ASP A 284 -7.46 -21.30 12.90
N ALA A 285 -8.18 -21.90 11.97
CA ALA A 285 -7.80 -23.16 11.34
C ALA A 285 -6.47 -23.02 10.59
N ILE A 286 -6.31 -21.97 9.77
CA ILE A 286 -5.09 -21.72 9.01
C ILE A 286 -3.90 -21.47 9.93
N VAL A 287 -4.06 -20.68 11.00
CA VAL A 287 -3.00 -20.44 11.99
C VAL A 287 -2.64 -21.72 12.74
N HIS A 288 -3.64 -22.54 13.08
CA HIS A 288 -3.39 -23.85 13.67
C HIS A 288 -2.61 -24.77 12.72
N PHE A 289 -2.99 -24.85 11.45
CA PHE A 289 -2.26 -25.65 10.47
C PHE A 289 -0.82 -25.15 10.30
N ALA A 290 -0.62 -23.83 10.21
CA ALA A 290 0.71 -23.24 10.15
C ALA A 290 1.57 -23.60 11.38
N SER A 291 0.99 -23.69 12.57
CA SER A 291 1.75 -24.05 13.78
C SER A 291 2.14 -25.53 13.86
N GLN A 292 1.49 -26.41 13.09
CA GLN A 292 1.88 -27.82 12.98
C GLN A 292 3.00 -28.07 11.97
N GLU A 293 3.32 -27.08 11.12
CA GLU A 293 4.34 -27.22 10.08
C GLU A 293 5.74 -26.94 10.61
N SER A 294 6.71 -27.77 10.19
CA SER A 294 8.11 -27.57 10.57
C SER A 294 8.68 -26.29 9.94
N LEU A 295 9.71 -25.71 10.56
CA LEU A 295 10.40 -24.54 10.01
C LEU A 295 10.98 -24.77 8.60
N GLU A 296 11.34 -26.01 8.28
CA GLU A 296 11.82 -26.40 6.96
C GLU A 296 10.69 -26.37 5.93
N ASN A 297 9.53 -26.96 6.28
CA ASN A 297 8.33 -27.00 5.44
C ASN A 297 7.81 -25.59 5.14
N GLN A 298 7.87 -24.66 6.10
CA GLN A 298 7.40 -23.29 5.93
C GLN A 298 8.00 -22.55 4.72
N ASN A 299 9.17 -22.97 4.22
CA ASN A 299 9.76 -22.40 3.01
C ASN A 299 9.03 -22.81 1.72
N GLY A 300 8.40 -23.98 1.70
CA GLY A 300 7.65 -24.52 0.57
C GLY A 300 6.16 -24.21 0.60
N ILE A 301 5.67 -23.56 1.66
CA ILE A 301 4.23 -23.27 1.85
C ILE A 301 3.92 -21.84 1.46
N LEU A 302 2.92 -21.65 0.58
CA LEU A 302 2.31 -20.36 0.29
C LEU A 302 1.00 -20.21 1.06
N TYR A 303 0.86 -19.12 1.82
CA TYR A 303 -0.40 -18.73 2.44
C TYR A 303 -1.03 -17.58 1.67
N VAL A 304 -2.29 -17.73 1.26
CA VAL A 304 -3.01 -16.73 0.48
C VAL A 304 -4.16 -16.17 1.29
N THR A 305 -4.02 -14.90 1.71
CA THR A 305 -5.08 -14.15 2.41
C THR A 305 -4.91 -12.65 2.21
N SER A 306 -6.03 -11.93 2.17
CA SER A 306 -6.04 -10.46 2.15
C SER A 306 -6.29 -9.86 3.53
N ASP A 307 -6.59 -10.67 4.56
CA ASP A 307 -6.79 -10.21 5.93
C ASP A 307 -5.44 -9.90 6.58
N ARG A 308 -5.27 -8.65 7.02
CA ARG A 308 -4.03 -8.17 7.64
C ARG A 308 -3.80 -8.79 9.02
N LEU A 309 -4.85 -9.06 9.78
CA LEU A 309 -4.72 -9.71 11.08
C LEU A 309 -4.26 -11.16 10.90
N LEU A 310 -4.84 -11.91 9.95
CA LEU A 310 -4.38 -13.26 9.63
C LEU A 310 -2.93 -13.25 9.13
N GLN A 311 -2.57 -12.32 8.24
CA GLN A 311 -1.18 -12.17 7.78
C GLN A 311 -0.19 -11.96 8.94
N ALA A 312 -0.54 -11.14 9.94
CA ALA A 312 0.30 -10.93 11.11
C ALA A 312 0.46 -12.21 11.95
N ARG A 313 -0.65 -12.91 12.22
CA ARG A 313 -0.65 -14.19 12.96
C ARG A 313 0.15 -15.27 12.25
N LEU A 314 0.12 -15.31 10.92
CA LEU A 314 0.91 -16.23 10.11
C LEU A 314 2.42 -15.96 10.24
N VAL A 315 2.85 -14.70 10.27
CA VAL A 315 4.27 -14.36 10.52
C VAL A 315 4.71 -14.84 11.89
N GLU A 316 3.84 -14.76 12.91
CA GLU A 316 4.12 -15.30 14.24
C GLU A 316 4.31 -16.83 14.23
N GLN A 317 3.70 -17.52 13.27
CA GLN A 317 3.91 -18.96 13.00
C GLN A 317 5.07 -19.22 12.02
N ASN A 318 5.96 -18.24 11.80
CA ASN A 318 7.12 -18.33 10.90
C ASN A 318 6.77 -18.51 9.42
N ALA A 319 5.54 -18.18 9.00
CA ALA A 319 5.17 -18.20 7.58
C ALA A 319 5.98 -17.15 6.80
N LYS A 320 6.72 -17.60 5.78
CA LYS A 320 7.60 -16.73 4.98
C LYS A 320 6.95 -16.24 3.69
N LYS A 321 6.12 -17.07 3.06
CA LYS A 321 5.46 -16.75 1.78
C LYS A 321 3.99 -16.48 2.05
N ILE A 322 3.66 -15.20 2.14
CA ILE A 322 2.28 -14.73 2.31
C ILE A 322 1.92 -13.84 1.14
N MET A 323 0.80 -14.11 0.46
CA MET A 323 0.35 -13.38 -0.72
C MET A 323 -1.11 -12.93 -0.56
N THR A 324 -1.45 -11.75 -1.09
CA THR A 324 -2.85 -11.33 -1.15
C THR A 324 -3.66 -12.16 -2.14
N SER A 325 -4.92 -12.44 -1.84
CA SER A 325 -5.80 -13.21 -2.71
C SER A 325 -5.91 -12.60 -4.10
N LYS A 326 -6.03 -11.27 -4.21
CA LYS A 326 -6.05 -10.58 -5.52
C LYS A 326 -4.78 -10.81 -6.35
N CYS A 327 -3.61 -10.74 -5.72
CA CYS A 327 -2.34 -10.98 -6.40
C CYS A 327 -2.25 -12.43 -6.88
N PHE A 328 -2.64 -13.38 -6.02
CA PHE A 328 -2.62 -14.80 -6.35
C PHE A 328 -3.53 -15.14 -7.54
N PHE A 329 -4.78 -14.66 -7.53
CA PHE A 329 -5.72 -14.92 -8.63
C PHE A 329 -5.29 -14.24 -9.94
N ASN A 330 -4.64 -13.07 -9.89
CA ASN A 330 -4.04 -12.45 -11.08
C ASN A 330 -2.93 -13.31 -11.68
N ILE A 331 -1.98 -13.78 -10.86
CA ILE A 331 -0.90 -14.69 -11.30
C ILE A 331 -1.50 -15.97 -11.87
N MET A 332 -2.46 -16.57 -11.18
CA MET A 332 -3.14 -17.78 -11.64
C MET A 332 -3.81 -17.57 -13.01
N LYS A 333 -4.45 -16.43 -13.23
CA LYS A 333 -5.08 -16.06 -14.52
C LYS A 333 -4.06 -15.78 -15.62
N GLU A 334 -2.99 -15.07 -15.31
CA GLU A 334 -2.04 -14.54 -16.30
C GLU A 334 -0.96 -15.56 -16.66
N ASP A 335 -0.42 -16.28 -15.67
CA ASP A 335 0.79 -17.09 -15.81
C ASP A 335 0.54 -18.61 -15.83
N PHE A 336 -0.63 -19.07 -15.37
CA PHE A 336 -0.89 -20.52 -15.20
C PHE A 336 -2.10 -21.02 -16.01
N ILE A 337 -3.31 -20.58 -15.67
CA ILE A 337 -4.57 -21.08 -16.27
C ILE A 337 -4.84 -20.43 -17.63
N GLY A 338 -4.42 -19.18 -17.80
CA GLY A 338 -4.76 -18.34 -18.95
C GLY A 338 -6.13 -17.69 -18.81
N SER A 339 -6.25 -16.47 -19.33
CA SER A 339 -7.45 -15.62 -19.15
C SER A 339 -8.73 -16.28 -19.69
N LYS A 340 -8.67 -16.98 -20.83
CA LYS A 340 -9.85 -17.63 -21.44
C LYS A 340 -10.45 -18.69 -20.53
N SER A 341 -9.62 -19.62 -20.04
CA SER A 341 -10.08 -20.71 -19.16
C SER A 341 -10.51 -20.20 -17.80
N TYR A 342 -9.81 -19.18 -17.27
CA TYR A 342 -10.20 -18.51 -16.02
C TYR A 342 -11.61 -17.90 -16.13
N PHE A 343 -11.87 -17.08 -17.15
CA PHE A 343 -13.19 -16.46 -17.32
C PHE A 343 -14.29 -17.47 -17.64
N ALA A 344 -13.98 -18.56 -18.33
CA ALA A 344 -14.95 -19.64 -18.54
C ALA A 344 -15.46 -20.24 -17.22
N VAL A 345 -14.63 -20.32 -16.17
CA VAL A 345 -15.08 -20.78 -14.84
C VAL A 345 -15.83 -19.68 -14.07
N ILE A 346 -15.39 -18.43 -14.20
CA ILE A 346 -16.03 -17.31 -13.51
C ILE A 346 -17.43 -17.03 -14.08
N GLU A 347 -17.60 -17.08 -15.40
CA GLU A 347 -18.81 -16.64 -16.11
C GLU A 347 -19.88 -17.72 -16.26
N ASN A 348 -19.49 -19.00 -16.41
CA ASN A 348 -20.41 -20.15 -16.37
C ASN A 348 -20.65 -20.54 -14.92
#